data_AF-A0A8B8NDD2-F1
#
_entry.id   AF-A0A8B8NDD2-F1
#
_cell.length_a   1.000
_cell.length_b   1.000
_cell.length_c   1.000
_cell.angle_alpha   90.00
_cell.angle_beta   90.00
_cell.angle_gamma   90.00
#
_symmetry.space_group_name_H-M   'P 1'
#
loop_
_entity.id
_entity.type
_entity.pdbx_description
1 polymer ?
#
loop_
_entity_poly.entity_id
_entity_poly.type
_entity_poly.pdbx_seq_one_letter_code
_entity_poly.pdbx_strand_id
1 'polypeptide(L)'
;EVSRLLIGLNCGRILEAVPLADSAKALSSECNFDVQAFRFTADKELLREPRVVRVGIIQNSIVLPTTASFVDQKRAIHQKVKPMIDAAGASGVNILCLQEAWMMPFAFCTREKRWCEFAEPVDGESTRFLQDLAKKYNMVIVNPILERDVNHGETIWNTAVIIGNHGNIIGKHRKNHIPRVGDFNESTYYMEGNTGHPVFETAYGKIAVNICYGRHHPLNWLAF
;
A
#
# COMPACT_ATOMS: atom_id res chain seq x y z
N GLU A 1 32.56 -2.92 1.75
CA GLU A 1 32.70 -1.90 0.69
C GLU A 1 31.53 -1.90 -0.31
N VAL A 2 31.20 -3.02 -0.96
CA VAL A 2 30.10 -3.09 -1.94
C VAL A 2 28.75 -2.61 -1.38
N SER A 3 28.29 -3.15 -0.24
CA SER A 3 27.00 -2.75 0.35
C SER A 3 26.92 -1.27 0.71
N ARG A 4 28.04 -0.66 1.08
CA ARG A 4 28.13 0.78 1.39
C ARG A 4 27.86 1.62 0.15
N LEU A 5 28.36 1.20 -1.01
CA LEU A 5 28.17 1.92 -2.29
C LEU A 5 26.77 1.72 -2.87
N LEU A 6 26.17 0.54 -2.69
CA LEU A 6 24.86 0.23 -3.27
C LEU A 6 23.68 0.65 -2.38
N ILE A 7 23.77 0.45 -1.07
CA ILE A 7 22.67 0.65 -0.12
C ILE A 7 22.86 1.95 0.68
N GLY A 8 24.10 2.38 0.89
CA GLY A 8 24.43 3.54 1.71
C GLY A 8 24.63 3.21 3.19
N LEU A 9 24.71 4.26 4.02
CA LEU A 9 24.82 4.17 5.48
C LEU A 9 23.63 4.89 6.12
N ASN A 10 23.14 4.33 7.22
CA ASN A 10 22.15 4.93 8.10
C ASN A 10 22.89 5.59 9.27
N CYS A 11 22.99 6.93 9.29
CA CYS A 11 23.75 7.70 10.28
C CYS A 11 25.19 7.17 10.50
N GLY A 12 25.91 6.92 9.40
CA GLY A 12 27.29 6.43 9.44
C GLY A 12 27.43 4.94 9.78
N ARG A 13 26.33 4.20 9.96
CA ARG A 13 26.32 2.76 10.25
C ARG A 13 25.64 1.97 9.13
N ILE A 14 25.93 0.67 9.07
CA ILE A 14 25.21 -0.24 8.17
C ILE A 14 23.77 -0.39 8.67
N LEU A 15 22.83 -0.59 7.76
CA LEU A 15 21.42 -0.84 8.10
C LEU A 15 21.31 -2.08 9.02
N GLU A 16 20.71 -1.89 10.19
CA GLU A 16 20.58 -2.94 11.21
C GLU A 16 19.28 -3.73 11.02
N ALA A 17 19.35 -5.05 11.12
CA ALA A 17 18.16 -5.90 11.17
C ALA A 17 17.49 -5.83 12.55
N VAL A 18 16.16 -5.89 12.58
CA VAL A 18 15.36 -5.86 13.80
C VAL A 18 14.85 -7.28 14.08
N PRO A 19 14.95 -7.77 15.33
CA PRO A 19 14.34 -9.05 15.70
C PRO A 19 12.84 -9.06 15.43
N LEU A 20 12.39 -10.12 14.77
CA LEU A 20 10.98 -10.33 14.47
C LEU A 20 10.25 -10.92 15.66
N ALA A 21 9.00 -10.52 15.87
CA ALA A 21 8.11 -11.14 16.85
C ALA A 21 7.89 -12.62 16.52
N ASP A 22 7.84 -13.49 17.52
CA ASP A 22 7.71 -14.94 17.30
C ASP A 22 6.37 -15.29 16.64
N SER A 23 5.31 -14.56 16.96
CA SER A 23 4.01 -14.67 16.27
C SER A 23 4.10 -14.30 14.79
N ALA A 24 4.91 -13.32 14.41
CA ALA A 24 5.13 -12.95 13.01
C ALA A 24 5.94 -14.02 12.26
N LYS A 25 6.96 -14.62 12.92
CA LYS A 25 7.73 -15.74 12.36
C LYS A 25 6.85 -16.99 12.16
N ALA A 26 5.99 -17.29 13.12
CA ALA A 26 5.04 -18.40 13.04
C ALA A 26 4.09 -18.23 11.85
N LEU A 27 3.47 -17.05 11.71
CA LEU A 27 2.61 -16.74 10.56
C LEU A 27 3.36 -16.81 9.22
N SER A 28 4.59 -16.29 9.18
CA SER A 28 5.46 -16.37 7.99
C SER A 28 5.72 -17.81 7.56
N SER A 29 6.01 -18.70 8.52
CA SER A 29 6.26 -20.12 8.25
C SER A 29 4.98 -20.86 7.84
N GLU A 30 3.87 -20.62 8.55
CA GLU A 30 2.58 -21.29 8.31
C GLU A 30 1.97 -20.87 6.96
N CYS A 31 2.00 -19.57 6.64
CA CYS A 31 1.39 -19.01 5.45
C CYS A 31 2.39 -18.78 4.30
N ASN A 32 3.64 -19.25 4.44
CA ASN A 32 4.69 -19.24 3.42
C ASN A 32 4.93 -17.86 2.78
N PHE A 33 5.35 -16.88 3.59
CA PHE A 33 5.78 -15.57 3.11
C PHE A 33 7.03 -15.09 3.85
N ASP A 34 7.87 -14.30 3.16
CA ASP A 34 9.05 -13.71 3.76
C ASP A 34 8.69 -12.55 4.69
N VAL A 35 9.41 -12.45 5.81
CA VAL A 35 9.33 -11.31 6.71
C VAL A 35 10.73 -10.84 7.07
N GLN A 36 10.96 -9.53 6.92
CA GLN A 36 12.22 -8.88 7.25
C GLN A 36 11.92 -7.54 7.90
N ALA A 37 12.78 -7.13 8.83
CA ALA A 37 12.65 -5.84 9.51
C ALA A 37 14.01 -5.20 9.66
N PHE A 38 14.07 -3.89 9.41
CA PHE A 38 15.28 -3.10 9.45
C PHE A 38 15.05 -1.80 10.22
N ARG A 39 16.10 -1.22 10.77
CA ARG A 39 16.04 0.00 11.58
C ARG A 39 16.80 1.14 10.93
N PHE A 40 16.10 2.25 10.74
CA PHE A 40 16.70 3.56 10.51
C PHE A 40 16.75 4.35 11.81
N THR A 41 17.77 5.19 11.97
CA THR A 41 18.00 5.98 13.19
C THR A 41 18.25 7.44 12.83
N ALA A 42 18.12 8.31 13.81
CA ALA A 42 18.53 9.70 13.72
C ALA A 42 19.39 10.04 14.93
N ASP A 43 20.18 11.11 14.83
CA ASP A 43 20.92 11.64 15.96
C ASP A 43 19.96 12.11 17.06
N LYS A 44 20.38 11.96 18.31
CA LYS A 44 19.58 12.37 19.46
C LYS A 44 19.46 13.89 19.50
N GLU A 45 18.24 14.40 19.45
CA GLU A 45 17.97 15.81 19.73
C GLU A 45 17.92 16.06 21.25
N LEU A 46 18.29 17.27 21.67
CA LEU A 46 18.23 17.70 23.08
C LEU A 46 16.87 18.26 23.48
N LEU A 47 16.08 18.73 22.50
CA LEU A 47 14.83 19.46 22.73
C LEU A 47 13.57 18.70 22.30
N ARG A 48 13.72 17.62 21.54
CA ARG A 48 12.59 16.81 21.06
C ARG A 48 12.81 15.35 21.37
N GLU A 49 11.72 14.70 21.76
CA GLU A 49 11.71 13.26 21.92
C GLU A 49 11.76 12.56 20.55
N PRO A 50 12.38 11.38 20.46
CA PRO A 50 12.41 10.60 19.24
C PRO A 50 11.00 10.21 18.78
N ARG A 51 10.65 10.57 17.53
CA ARG A 51 9.43 10.06 16.88
C ARG A 51 9.73 8.74 16.17
N VAL A 52 9.70 7.65 16.92
CA VAL A 52 9.93 6.30 16.35
C VAL A 52 8.64 5.79 15.71
N VAL A 53 8.73 5.37 14.44
CA VAL A 53 7.60 4.85 13.67
C VAL A 53 8.01 3.55 13.00
N ARG A 54 7.14 2.55 13.03
CA ARG A 54 7.30 1.29 12.29
C ARG A 54 6.41 1.30 11.06
N VAL A 55 7.02 1.12 9.89
CA VAL A 55 6.33 1.04 8.61
C VAL A 55 6.39 -0.40 8.11
N GLY A 56 5.25 -0.94 7.67
CA GLY A 56 5.14 -2.24 7.02
C GLY A 56 4.83 -2.05 5.54
N ILE A 57 5.40 -2.88 4.69
CA ILE A 57 5.14 -2.92 3.25
C ILE A 57 4.84 -4.36 2.90
N ILE A 58 3.71 -4.61 2.23
CA ILE A 58 3.31 -5.94 1.79
C ILE A 58 3.39 -6.01 0.26
N GLN A 59 4.03 -7.07 -0.23
CA GLN A 59 4.00 -7.48 -1.63
C GLN A 59 3.48 -8.92 -1.72
N ASN A 60 2.64 -9.21 -2.70
CA ASN A 60 2.07 -10.52 -2.93
C ASN A 60 1.74 -10.75 -4.40
N SER A 61 1.76 -12.02 -4.81
CA SER A 61 1.13 -12.46 -6.07
C SER A 61 -0.38 -12.68 -5.88
N ILE A 62 -1.13 -12.68 -6.99
CA ILE A 62 -2.50 -13.20 -7.04
C ILE A 62 -2.54 -14.69 -6.64
N VAL A 63 -3.74 -15.20 -6.36
CA VAL A 63 -3.92 -16.55 -5.80
C VAL A 63 -4.56 -17.51 -6.79
N LEU A 64 -5.71 -17.15 -7.36
CA LEU A 64 -6.45 -18.00 -8.29
C LEU A 64 -6.14 -17.63 -9.75
N PRO A 65 -6.39 -18.54 -10.72
CA PRO A 65 -6.33 -18.23 -12.13
C PRO A 65 -7.22 -17.04 -12.50
N THR A 66 -6.79 -16.25 -13.48
CA THR A 66 -7.52 -15.06 -13.94
C THR A 66 -8.85 -15.39 -14.63
N THR A 67 -9.11 -16.67 -14.90
CA THR A 67 -10.38 -17.22 -15.42
C THR A 67 -11.41 -17.56 -14.33
N ALA A 68 -11.02 -17.55 -13.05
CA ALA A 68 -11.95 -17.76 -11.95
C ALA A 68 -12.93 -16.58 -11.80
N SER A 69 -14.01 -16.75 -11.04
CA SER A 69 -14.95 -15.65 -10.78
C SER A 69 -14.24 -14.47 -10.07
N PHE A 70 -14.65 -13.23 -10.37
CA PHE A 70 -14.05 -12.04 -9.74
C PHE A 70 -14.14 -12.10 -8.20
N VAL A 71 -15.28 -12.56 -7.69
CA VAL A 71 -15.52 -12.70 -6.24
C VAL A 71 -14.55 -13.70 -5.60
N ASP A 72 -14.31 -14.84 -6.24
CA ASP A 72 -13.39 -15.84 -5.68
C ASP A 72 -11.94 -15.35 -5.74
N GLN A 73 -11.56 -14.64 -6.81
CA GLN A 73 -10.24 -14.01 -6.91
C GLN A 73 -10.01 -13.00 -5.78
N LYS A 74 -10.96 -12.09 -5.54
CA LYS A 74 -10.93 -11.13 -4.41
C LYS A 74 -10.80 -11.85 -3.07
N ARG A 75 -11.66 -12.85 -2.82
CA ARG A 75 -11.67 -13.62 -1.57
C ARG A 75 -10.33 -14.32 -1.32
N ALA A 76 -9.75 -14.92 -2.33
CA ALA A 76 -8.48 -15.63 -2.20
C ALA A 76 -7.32 -14.68 -1.88
N ILE A 77 -7.30 -13.48 -2.48
CA ILE A 77 -6.33 -12.43 -2.14
C ILE A 77 -6.53 -11.94 -0.70
N HIS A 78 -7.77 -11.68 -0.27
CA HIS A 78 -8.07 -11.33 1.13
C HIS A 78 -7.49 -12.36 2.11
N GLN A 79 -7.75 -13.65 1.85
CA GLN A 79 -7.29 -14.74 2.71
C GLN A 79 -5.75 -14.84 2.76
N LYS A 80 -5.06 -14.54 1.66
CA LYS A 80 -3.59 -14.52 1.60
C LYS A 80 -2.97 -13.32 2.30
N VAL A 81 -3.56 -12.13 2.14
CA VAL A 81 -3.00 -10.88 2.66
C VAL A 81 -3.31 -10.71 4.15
N LYS A 82 -4.45 -11.20 4.64
CA LYS A 82 -4.82 -11.11 6.06
C LYS A 82 -3.72 -11.59 7.03
N PRO A 83 -3.11 -12.80 6.89
CA PRO A 83 -2.03 -13.22 7.78
C PRO A 83 -0.78 -12.35 7.68
N MET A 84 -0.49 -11.75 6.52
CA MET A 84 0.60 -10.78 6.37
C MET A 84 0.32 -9.49 7.17
N ILE A 85 -0.93 -9.00 7.13
CA ILE A 85 -1.37 -7.86 7.94
C ILE A 85 -1.34 -8.21 9.43
N ASP A 86 -1.81 -9.41 9.81
CA ASP A 86 -1.80 -9.88 11.19
C ASP A 86 -0.33 -9.98 11.73
N ALA A 87 0.63 -10.42 10.89
CA ALA A 87 2.06 -10.43 11.23
C ALA A 87 2.67 -9.03 11.37
N ALA A 88 2.26 -8.08 10.51
CA ALA A 88 2.65 -6.68 10.62
C ALA A 88 2.12 -6.06 11.93
N GLY A 89 0.84 -6.29 12.25
CA GLY A 89 0.22 -5.86 13.50
C GLY A 89 0.92 -6.45 14.73
N ALA A 90 1.26 -7.74 14.71
CA ALA A 90 2.03 -8.38 15.78
C ALA A 90 3.47 -7.85 15.91
N SER A 91 4.01 -7.27 14.85
CA SER A 91 5.34 -6.61 14.84
C SER A 91 5.29 -5.14 15.26
N GLY A 92 4.12 -4.64 15.67
CA GLY A 92 3.90 -3.27 16.11
C GLY A 92 3.98 -2.24 14.99
N VAL A 93 3.66 -2.64 13.75
CA VAL A 93 3.60 -1.70 12.61
C VAL A 93 2.56 -0.62 12.87
N ASN A 94 2.94 0.64 12.65
CA ASN A 94 2.08 1.81 12.83
C ASN A 94 1.45 2.26 11.51
N ILE A 95 2.18 2.14 10.40
CA ILE A 95 1.71 2.48 9.05
C ILE A 95 1.98 1.29 8.14
N LEU A 96 0.94 0.76 7.51
CA LEU A 96 1.03 -0.38 6.58
C LEU A 96 0.64 0.06 5.16
N CYS A 97 1.43 -0.33 4.18
CA CYS A 97 1.16 -0.06 2.77
C CYS A 97 1.01 -1.36 1.98
N LEU A 98 -0.08 -1.47 1.22
CA LEU A 98 -0.31 -2.54 0.25
C LEU A 98 0.18 -2.11 -1.13
N GLN A 99 0.43 -3.08 -2.02
CA GLN A 99 0.82 -2.81 -3.40
C GLN A 99 -0.33 -2.19 -4.23
N GLU A 100 0.03 -1.62 -5.38
CA GLU A 100 -0.95 -1.07 -6.33
C GLU A 100 -1.98 -2.13 -6.76
N ALA A 101 -3.26 -1.75 -6.75
CA ALA A 101 -4.38 -2.58 -7.20
C ALA A 101 -4.34 -4.02 -6.60
N TRP A 102 -3.97 -4.13 -5.33
CA TRP A 102 -3.64 -5.41 -4.68
C TRP A 102 -4.77 -6.45 -4.73
N MET A 103 -6.03 -6.02 -4.89
CA MET A 103 -7.23 -6.85 -4.94
C MET A 103 -7.56 -7.45 -6.31
N MET A 104 -6.73 -7.23 -7.32
CA MET A 104 -6.98 -7.72 -8.67
C MET A 104 -5.71 -8.21 -9.36
N PRO A 105 -5.82 -9.09 -10.37
CA PRO A 105 -4.76 -9.24 -11.36
C PRO A 105 -4.49 -7.91 -12.04
N PHE A 106 -3.23 -7.66 -12.40
CA PHE A 106 -2.86 -6.48 -13.18
C PHE A 106 -3.26 -6.66 -14.65
N ALA A 107 -4.58 -6.66 -14.89
CA ALA A 107 -5.19 -7.06 -16.16
C ALA A 107 -5.21 -5.94 -17.21
N PHE A 108 -4.63 -4.77 -16.91
CA PHE A 108 -4.62 -3.62 -17.81
C PHE A 108 -3.93 -3.91 -19.15
N CYS A 109 -3.05 -4.91 -19.20
CA CYS A 109 -2.43 -5.42 -20.43
C CYS A 109 -3.43 -5.93 -21.46
N THR A 110 -4.57 -6.48 -21.02
CA THR A 110 -5.59 -7.06 -21.91
C THR A 110 -6.43 -6.00 -22.63
N ARG A 111 -6.52 -4.78 -22.08
CA ARG A 111 -7.43 -3.70 -22.53
C ARG A 111 -8.94 -4.04 -22.47
N GLU A 112 -9.32 -5.19 -21.93
CA GLU A 112 -10.72 -5.63 -21.84
C GLU A 112 -11.49 -4.96 -20.70
N LYS A 113 -12.67 -4.42 -20.99
CA LYS A 113 -13.45 -3.66 -19.99
C LYS A 113 -14.12 -4.51 -18.91
N ARG A 114 -14.19 -5.83 -19.08
CA ARG A 114 -14.75 -6.74 -18.06
C ARG A 114 -14.00 -6.64 -16.72
N TRP A 115 -12.71 -6.30 -16.75
CA TRP A 115 -11.88 -6.15 -15.54
C TRP A 115 -12.30 -4.96 -14.67
N CYS A 116 -13.11 -4.04 -15.20
CA CYS A 116 -13.70 -2.94 -14.44
C CYS A 116 -14.68 -3.40 -13.33
N GLU A 117 -15.11 -4.67 -13.34
CA GLU A 117 -15.89 -5.28 -12.23
C GLU A 117 -15.11 -5.35 -10.92
N PHE A 118 -13.77 -5.29 -10.96
CA PHE A 118 -12.96 -5.13 -9.74
C PHE A 118 -13.07 -3.73 -9.12
N ALA A 119 -13.57 -2.74 -9.85
CA ALA A 119 -13.65 -1.38 -9.36
C ALA A 119 -14.73 -1.25 -8.28
N GLU A 120 -14.37 -0.64 -7.15
CA GLU A 120 -15.26 -0.45 -6.01
C GLU A 120 -15.23 1.01 -5.52
N PRO A 121 -16.29 1.50 -4.85
CA PRO A 121 -16.24 2.81 -4.23
C PRO A 121 -15.16 2.86 -3.14
N VAL A 122 -14.75 4.06 -2.75
CA VAL A 122 -13.65 4.26 -1.78
C VAL A 122 -13.94 3.71 -0.39
N ASP A 123 -15.21 3.56 -0.04
CA ASP A 123 -15.72 2.91 1.16
C ASP A 123 -16.21 1.47 0.89
N GLY A 124 -15.72 0.87 -0.20
CA GLY A 124 -16.05 -0.47 -0.70
C GLY A 124 -15.53 -1.62 0.16
N GLU A 125 -15.56 -2.82 -0.42
CA GLU A 125 -15.27 -4.07 0.29
C GLU A 125 -13.86 -4.09 0.88
N SER A 126 -12.84 -3.72 0.10
CA SER A 126 -11.45 -3.74 0.56
C SER A 126 -11.22 -2.72 1.67
N THR A 127 -11.80 -1.52 1.56
CA THR A 127 -11.68 -0.49 2.60
C THR A 127 -12.32 -0.97 3.89
N ARG A 128 -13.55 -1.51 3.86
CA ARG A 128 -14.22 -2.02 5.06
C ARG A 128 -13.43 -3.14 5.74
N PHE A 129 -12.92 -4.09 4.96
CA PHE A 129 -12.05 -5.15 5.46
C PHE A 129 -10.81 -4.58 6.19
N LEU A 130 -10.17 -3.56 5.62
CA LEU A 130 -8.99 -2.94 6.21
C LEU A 130 -9.31 -1.99 7.38
N GLN A 131 -10.51 -1.39 7.44
CA GLN A 131 -10.91 -0.55 8.58
C GLN A 131 -10.97 -1.34 9.89
N ASP A 132 -11.43 -2.59 9.85
CA ASP A 132 -11.46 -3.45 11.04
C ASP A 132 -10.04 -3.81 11.50
N LEU A 133 -9.14 -4.09 10.56
CA LEU A 133 -7.73 -4.40 10.86
C LEU A 133 -6.97 -3.16 11.35
N ALA A 134 -7.25 -1.99 10.78
CA ALA A 134 -6.70 -0.71 11.21
C ALA A 134 -7.04 -0.43 12.68
N LYS A 135 -8.31 -0.61 13.08
CA LYS A 135 -8.77 -0.49 14.47
C LYS A 135 -8.12 -1.54 15.37
N LYS A 136 -8.16 -2.81 14.97
CA LYS A 136 -7.63 -3.95 15.74
C LYS A 136 -6.17 -3.73 16.12
N TYR A 137 -5.37 -3.22 15.19
CA TYR A 137 -3.94 -3.05 15.37
C TYR A 137 -3.49 -1.62 15.70
N ASN A 138 -4.43 -0.67 15.81
CA ASN A 138 -4.14 0.75 15.96
C ASN A 138 -3.12 1.19 14.89
N MET A 139 -3.47 1.00 13.62
CA MET A 139 -2.55 1.11 12.50
C MET A 139 -3.18 1.91 11.36
N VAL A 140 -2.43 2.84 10.78
CA VAL A 140 -2.81 3.51 9.53
C VAL A 140 -2.56 2.55 8.38
N ILE A 141 -3.52 2.41 7.45
CA ILE A 141 -3.39 1.52 6.29
C ILE A 141 -3.59 2.31 4.99
N VAL A 142 -2.64 2.17 4.08
CA VAL A 142 -2.73 2.66 2.70
C VAL A 142 -3.30 1.55 1.82
N ASN A 143 -4.45 1.81 1.20
CA ASN A 143 -5.24 0.87 0.41
C ASN A 143 -5.32 1.31 -1.07
N PRO A 144 -4.39 0.88 -1.95
CA PRO A 144 -4.46 1.17 -3.38
C PRO A 144 -5.48 0.28 -4.10
N ILE A 145 -6.53 0.89 -4.66
CA ILE A 145 -7.65 0.22 -5.32
C ILE A 145 -7.89 0.76 -6.72
N LEU A 146 -8.63 -0.04 -7.52
CA LEU A 146 -9.38 0.48 -8.65
C LEU A 146 -10.68 1.10 -8.10
N GLU A 147 -10.77 2.41 -8.10
CA GLU A 147 -11.93 3.14 -7.59
C GLU A 147 -13.01 3.25 -8.68
N ARG A 148 -14.27 3.03 -8.30
CA ARG A 148 -15.46 3.46 -9.04
C ARG A 148 -16.10 4.65 -8.33
N ASP A 149 -16.06 5.82 -8.95
CA ASP A 149 -16.62 7.04 -8.39
C ASP A 149 -18.12 7.14 -8.67
N VAL A 150 -18.91 6.50 -7.79
CA VAL A 150 -20.39 6.46 -7.89
C VAL A 150 -21.04 7.84 -7.85
N ASN A 151 -20.36 8.86 -7.33
CA ASN A 151 -20.86 10.23 -7.26
C ASN A 151 -20.58 11.05 -8.54
N HIS A 152 -19.69 10.57 -9.41
CA HIS A 152 -19.27 11.25 -10.63
C HIS A 152 -19.37 10.30 -11.84
N GLY A 153 -20.59 9.82 -12.10
CA GLY A 153 -20.91 9.03 -13.28
C GLY A 153 -20.22 7.67 -13.36
N GLU A 154 -19.91 7.06 -12.20
CA GLU A 154 -19.22 5.77 -12.08
C GLU A 154 -17.84 5.73 -12.76
N THR A 155 -17.20 6.91 -12.89
CA THR A 155 -15.87 7.04 -13.50
C THR A 155 -14.85 6.21 -12.72
N ILE A 156 -13.97 5.51 -13.45
CA ILE A 156 -12.95 4.65 -12.86
C ILE A 156 -11.65 5.42 -12.64
N TRP A 157 -10.98 5.16 -11.52
CA TRP A 157 -9.72 5.78 -11.12
C TRP A 157 -8.75 4.78 -10.50
N ASN A 158 -7.46 5.07 -10.56
CA ASN A 158 -6.45 4.38 -9.74
C ASN A 158 -6.17 5.23 -8.50
N THR A 159 -6.48 4.69 -7.33
CA THR A 159 -6.66 5.48 -6.12
C THR A 159 -6.03 4.81 -4.91
N ALA A 160 -5.25 5.55 -4.13
CA ALA A 160 -4.86 5.17 -2.78
C ALA A 160 -5.84 5.77 -1.76
N VAL A 161 -6.55 4.91 -1.03
CA VAL A 161 -7.39 5.30 0.11
C VAL A 161 -6.55 5.23 1.39
N ILE A 162 -6.61 6.26 2.23
CA ILE A 162 -5.88 6.32 3.49
C ILE A 162 -6.84 6.05 4.63
N ILE A 163 -6.64 4.94 5.33
CA ILE A 163 -7.43 4.51 6.48
C ILE A 163 -6.65 4.85 7.74
N GLY A 164 -7.25 5.65 8.62
CA GLY A 164 -6.66 6.01 9.91
C GLY A 164 -6.65 4.87 10.91
N ASN A 165 -5.86 5.01 11.96
CA ASN A 165 -5.72 4.01 13.03
C ASN A 165 -7.00 3.76 13.84
N HIS A 166 -7.99 4.65 13.76
CA HIS A 166 -9.34 4.43 14.30
C HIS A 166 -10.30 3.82 13.27
N GLY A 167 -9.79 3.41 12.11
CA GLY A 167 -10.55 2.87 10.99
C GLY A 167 -11.45 3.88 10.28
N ASN A 168 -11.26 5.19 10.45
CA ASN A 168 -11.91 6.20 9.62
C ASN A 168 -11.13 6.39 8.31
N ILE A 169 -11.81 6.76 7.21
CA ILE A 169 -11.12 7.20 6.00
C ILE A 169 -10.59 8.61 6.25
N ILE A 170 -9.26 8.79 6.19
CA ILE A 170 -8.59 10.10 6.32
C ILE A 170 -8.71 10.88 5.00
N GLY A 171 -8.64 10.17 3.87
CA GLY A 171 -8.77 10.76 2.55
C GLY A 171 -8.37 9.80 1.45
N LYS A 172 -8.22 10.32 0.23
CA LYS A 172 -7.79 9.56 -0.95
C LYS A 172 -6.88 10.38 -1.85
N HIS A 173 -6.05 9.70 -2.61
CA HIS A 173 -5.21 10.28 -3.67
C HIS A 173 -5.34 9.45 -4.95
N ARG A 174 -5.60 10.12 -6.09
CA ARG A 174 -5.70 9.52 -7.42
C ARG A 174 -4.38 9.67 -8.18
N LYS A 175 -3.98 8.63 -8.90
CA LYS A 175 -2.71 8.55 -9.63
C LYS A 175 -2.53 9.72 -10.61
N ASN A 176 -1.55 10.59 -10.34
CA ASN A 176 -1.29 11.77 -11.17
C ASN A 176 -0.78 11.43 -12.58
N HIS A 177 0.10 10.44 -12.69
CA HIS A 177 0.77 10.10 -13.95
C HIS A 177 0.35 8.71 -14.43
N ILE A 178 -0.35 8.66 -15.56
CA ILE A 178 -0.90 7.41 -16.12
C ILE A 178 0.01 6.90 -17.24
N PRO A 179 0.54 5.66 -17.14
CA PRO A 179 1.35 5.08 -18.21
C PRO A 179 0.50 4.73 -19.44
N ARG A 180 1.18 4.80 -20.60
CA ARG A 180 0.66 4.42 -21.91
C ARG A 180 1.63 3.50 -22.67
N VAL A 181 2.54 2.85 -21.95
CA VAL A 181 3.73 2.20 -22.51
C VAL A 181 3.62 0.69 -22.44
N GLY A 182 3.77 0.01 -23.58
CA GLY A 182 3.78 -1.45 -23.66
C GLY A 182 2.49 -2.09 -23.13
N ASP A 183 2.64 -3.05 -22.22
CA ASP A 183 1.51 -3.73 -21.57
C ASP A 183 0.82 -2.87 -20.48
N PHE A 184 1.41 -1.73 -20.10
CA PHE A 184 0.83 -0.79 -19.14
C PHE A 184 -0.16 0.16 -19.82
N ASN A 185 -1.24 -0.40 -20.38
CA ASN A 185 -2.30 0.33 -21.10
C ASN A 185 -3.34 0.95 -20.15
N GLU A 186 -2.88 1.47 -19.01
CA GLU A 186 -3.72 1.98 -17.93
C GLU A 186 -4.63 3.13 -18.36
N SER A 187 -4.16 4.00 -19.27
CA SER A 187 -4.96 5.10 -19.84
C SER A 187 -6.22 4.64 -20.59
N THR A 188 -6.33 3.35 -20.90
CA THR A 188 -7.57 2.78 -21.43
C THR A 188 -8.66 2.81 -20.36
N TYR A 189 -8.33 2.66 -19.08
CA TYR A 189 -9.26 2.41 -17.97
C TYR A 189 -9.57 3.66 -17.13
N TYR A 190 -8.61 4.55 -16.94
CA TYR A 190 -8.75 5.74 -16.08
C TYR A 190 -7.87 6.90 -16.56
N MET A 191 -8.26 8.11 -16.16
CA MET A 191 -7.61 9.37 -16.51
C MET A 191 -6.61 9.83 -15.42
N GLU A 192 -5.80 10.83 -15.74
CA GLU A 192 -4.91 11.50 -14.79
C GLU A 192 -5.67 12.03 -13.57
N GLY A 193 -5.13 11.78 -12.38
CA GLY A 193 -5.75 12.12 -11.10
C GLY A 193 -6.02 13.62 -10.92
N ASN A 194 -7.15 13.93 -10.28
CA ASN A 194 -7.59 15.30 -9.99
C ASN A 194 -7.49 15.68 -8.50
N THR A 195 -6.74 14.93 -7.71
CA THR A 195 -6.59 15.15 -6.26
C THR A 195 -5.35 15.96 -5.88
N GLY A 196 -4.50 16.34 -6.84
CA GLY A 196 -3.24 17.04 -6.58
C GLY A 196 -2.22 16.15 -5.83
N HIS A 197 -1.49 16.75 -4.88
CA HIS A 197 -0.44 16.08 -4.10
C HIS A 197 -0.76 16.14 -2.60
N PRO A 198 -1.84 15.48 -2.13
CA PRO A 198 -2.26 15.59 -0.75
C PRO A 198 -1.25 14.89 0.18
N VAL A 199 -0.97 15.56 1.29
CA VAL A 199 -0.23 15.01 2.44
C VAL A 199 -1.22 14.79 3.57
N PHE A 200 -1.25 13.57 4.08
CA PHE A 200 -2.20 13.13 5.10
C PHE A 200 -1.53 13.17 6.47
N GLU A 201 -2.07 13.97 7.38
CA GLU A 201 -1.64 13.99 8.77
C GLU A 201 -2.25 12.81 9.53
N THR A 202 -1.40 12.02 10.19
CA THR A 202 -1.79 10.84 10.96
C THR A 202 -1.20 10.87 12.35
N ALA A 203 -1.66 9.98 13.23
CA ALA A 203 -1.06 9.79 14.55
C ALA A 203 0.45 9.48 14.49
N TYR A 204 0.93 8.90 13.39
CA TYR A 204 2.31 8.40 13.25
C TYR A 204 3.19 9.26 12.34
N GLY A 205 2.61 10.21 11.61
CA GLY A 205 3.37 11.20 10.84
C GLY A 205 2.57 11.72 9.67
N LYS A 206 3.15 12.67 8.95
CA LYS A 206 2.64 13.07 7.64
C LYS A 206 3.06 12.03 6.61
N ILE A 207 2.09 11.52 5.85
CA ILE A 207 2.34 10.55 4.78
C ILE A 207 1.77 11.05 3.45
N ALA A 208 2.39 10.62 2.37
CA ALA A 208 1.93 10.84 1.01
C ALA A 208 2.09 9.54 0.21
N VAL A 209 1.41 9.44 -0.93
CA VAL A 209 1.44 8.23 -1.77
C VAL A 209 1.76 8.61 -3.21
N ASN A 210 2.96 8.26 -3.68
CA ASN A 210 3.29 8.36 -5.10
C ASN A 210 2.96 7.03 -5.79
N ILE A 211 1.88 7.02 -6.58
CA ILE A 211 1.34 5.79 -7.15
C ILE A 211 2.09 5.40 -8.44
N CYS A 212 2.81 4.27 -8.37
CA CYS A 212 3.37 3.53 -9.49
C CYS A 212 4.13 4.37 -10.52
N TYR A 213 3.52 4.77 -11.65
CA TYR A 213 4.22 5.45 -12.75
C TYR A 213 4.65 6.87 -12.40
N GLY A 214 4.05 7.47 -11.35
CA GLY A 214 4.56 8.70 -10.75
C GLY A 214 5.99 8.56 -10.20
N ARG A 215 6.53 7.34 -10.03
CA ARG A 215 7.94 7.10 -9.66
C ARG A 215 8.94 7.73 -10.63
N HIS A 216 8.57 7.86 -11.91
CA HIS A 216 9.44 8.38 -12.97
C HIS A 216 9.42 9.91 -13.09
N HIS A 217 8.61 10.59 -12.27
CA HIS A 217 8.39 12.03 -12.37
C HIS A 217 8.97 12.71 -11.12
N PRO A 218 10.20 13.24 -11.16
CA PRO A 218 10.83 13.90 -10.02
C PRO A 218 9.99 15.05 -9.44
N LEU A 219 9.29 15.80 -10.29
CA LEU A 219 8.39 16.88 -9.84
C LEU A 219 7.18 16.35 -9.06
N ASN A 220 6.70 15.13 -9.34
CA ASN A 220 5.63 14.50 -8.57
C ASN A 220 6.11 14.14 -7.15
N TRP A 221 7.37 13.69 -7.02
CA TRP A 221 7.98 13.47 -5.70
C TRP A 221 8.18 14.78 -4.93
N LEU A 222 8.63 15.84 -5.61
CA LEU A 222 8.88 17.14 -5.00
C LEU A 222 7.60 17.84 -4.49
N ALA A 223 6.46 17.56 -5.13
CA ALA A 223 5.21 18.25 -4.83
C ALA A 223 4.46 17.70 -3.60
N PHE A 224 4.87 16.55 -3.06
CA PHE A 224 4.39 16.02 -1.77
C PHE A 224 5.24 16.55 -0.61
#